data_AF-A0A4Q7KMH1-F1
#
_entry.id   AF-A0A4Q7KMH1-F1
#
_cell.length_a   1.000
_cell.length_b   1.000
_cell.length_c   1.000
_cell.angle_alpha   90.00
_cell.angle_beta   90.00
_cell.angle_gamma   90.00
#
_symmetry.space_group_name_H-M   'P 1'
#
loop_
_entity.id
_entity.type
_entity.pdbx_description
1 polymer ?
#
loop_
_entity_poly.entity_id
_entity_poly.type
_entity_poly.pdbx_seq_one_letter_code
_entity_poly.pdbx_strand_id
1 'polypeptide(L)'
;MAALTDGELTVLGLLVEQPRHGYELERVIEERGVRAWTALGFSSIYYVLDKLAKRGLIEATGAPSSGKSRTTFRATVSGRELCAAATRDALTTLTPTHARVLIGMANSPGLPDADVVTGLTKRLDALRDQFADVRATRARQAPLPTAASAIFDYSEAMLAADISWTETTLARETAMDKYDIKKVRRALYSPPSKEFTVVDVPELRYIAVDGRGDPNTSPAYANAIEALYGVAYALKFASKNTLGRDFVVGPLEGLWRADDPSVFVTRRKETWEWTMMISQPDWIADDMVKAAVDNVARKKENPALGDIRPHTLVEGTCVQILHIGSYDDETPTLDRLHNHYLPDNGLTFNGDHHEIYLSDARRTAPAKLKTILRQPVKPA
;
A
#
# COMPACT_ATOMS: atom_id res chain seq x y z
N MET A 1 22.64 -29.84 -37.91
CA MET A 1 21.27 -30.24 -37.49
C MET A 1 20.63 -29.04 -36.80
N ALA A 2 19.35 -28.76 -37.06
CA ALA A 2 18.63 -27.70 -36.36
C ALA A 2 18.53 -27.99 -34.86
N ALA A 3 18.64 -26.97 -34.02
CA ALA A 3 18.49 -27.08 -32.57
C ALA A 3 17.11 -27.65 -32.20
N LEU A 4 17.03 -28.34 -31.06
CA LEU A 4 15.74 -28.76 -30.50
C LEU A 4 15.07 -27.55 -29.86
N THR A 5 13.77 -27.39 -30.05
CA THR A 5 12.98 -26.48 -29.19
C THR A 5 12.82 -27.08 -27.79
N ASP A 6 12.48 -26.27 -26.78
CA ASP A 6 12.26 -26.77 -25.41
C ASP A 6 11.19 -27.87 -25.35
N GLY A 7 10.14 -27.73 -26.16
CA GLY A 7 9.10 -28.74 -26.28
C GLY A 7 9.59 -30.04 -26.93
N GLU A 8 10.42 -29.95 -27.97
CA GLU A 8 11.06 -31.11 -28.60
C GLU A 8 12.03 -31.80 -27.64
N LEU A 9 12.86 -31.04 -26.91
CA LEU A 9 13.81 -31.56 -25.93
C LEU A 9 13.09 -32.27 -24.78
N THR A 10 12.00 -31.70 -24.28
CA THR A 10 11.21 -32.28 -23.20
C THR A 10 10.58 -33.61 -23.63
N VAL A 11 9.90 -33.65 -24.78
CA VAL A 11 9.26 -34.89 -25.28
C VAL A 11 10.30 -35.94 -25.63
N LEU A 12 11.40 -35.56 -26.28
CA LEU A 12 12.48 -36.49 -26.62
C LEU A 12 13.14 -37.05 -25.35
N GLY A 13 13.37 -36.23 -24.33
CA GLY A 13 13.88 -36.66 -23.03
C GLY A 13 13.02 -37.73 -22.38
N LEU A 14 11.69 -37.55 -22.36
CA LEU A 14 10.74 -38.55 -21.84
C LEU A 14 10.77 -39.89 -22.60
N LEU A 15 11.09 -39.85 -23.91
CA LEU A 15 11.26 -41.03 -24.76
C LEU A 15 12.66 -41.66 -24.67
N VAL A 16 13.66 -40.88 -24.25
CA VAL A 16 15.00 -41.37 -23.91
C VAL A 16 14.98 -42.11 -22.57
N GLU A 17 14.18 -41.65 -21.59
CA GLU A 17 13.94 -42.39 -20.34
C GLU A 17 13.41 -43.80 -20.62
N GLN A 18 12.36 -43.89 -21.44
CA GLN A 18 11.77 -45.17 -21.89
C GLN A 18 10.85 -44.96 -23.10
N PRO A 19 10.62 -45.98 -23.93
CA PRO A 19 9.59 -45.94 -24.97
C PRO A 19 8.19 -45.71 -24.36
N ARG A 20 7.37 -44.87 -24.99
CA ARG A 20 6.03 -44.49 -24.49
C ARG A 20 5.02 -44.35 -25.62
N HIS A 21 3.75 -44.52 -25.29
CA HIS A 21 2.65 -44.10 -26.17
C HIS A 21 2.38 -42.59 -26.05
N GLY A 22 1.75 -41.99 -27.07
CA GLY A 22 1.34 -40.58 -27.03
C GLY A 22 0.47 -40.22 -25.81
N TYR A 23 -0.47 -41.09 -25.43
CA TYR A 23 -1.30 -40.89 -24.25
C TYR A 23 -0.53 -41.01 -22.92
N GLU A 24 0.50 -41.86 -22.88
CA GLU A 24 1.34 -41.99 -21.68
C GLU A 24 2.25 -40.78 -21.50
N LEU A 25 2.71 -40.17 -22.59
CA LEU A 25 3.42 -38.90 -22.55
C LEU A 25 2.54 -37.80 -21.95
N GLU A 26 1.29 -37.69 -22.41
CA GLU A 26 0.31 -36.75 -21.85
C GLU A 26 0.11 -36.98 -20.35
N ARG A 27 -0.09 -38.24 -19.95
CA ARG A 27 -0.26 -38.61 -18.53
C ARG A 27 0.96 -38.22 -17.70
N VAL A 28 2.17 -38.51 -18.16
CA VAL A 28 3.40 -38.19 -17.42
C VAL A 28 3.65 -36.68 -17.35
N ILE A 29 3.36 -35.94 -18.42
CA ILE A 29 3.47 -34.47 -18.46
C ILE A 29 2.55 -33.84 -17.40
N GLU A 30 1.33 -34.36 -17.29
CA GLU A 30 0.36 -33.92 -16.30
C GLU A 30 0.77 -34.33 -14.87
N GLU A 31 1.07 -35.61 -14.65
CA GLU A 31 1.47 -36.16 -13.34
C GLU A 31 2.70 -35.46 -12.77
N ARG A 32 3.70 -35.16 -13.62
CA ARG A 32 4.95 -34.49 -13.22
C ARG A 32 4.84 -32.96 -13.20
N GLY A 33 3.69 -32.38 -13.59
CA GLY A 33 3.50 -30.93 -13.63
C GLY A 33 4.41 -30.22 -14.63
N VAL A 34 4.80 -30.88 -15.73
CA VAL A 34 5.77 -30.38 -16.72
C VAL A 34 5.36 -29.02 -17.31
N ARG A 35 4.04 -28.78 -17.41
CA ARG A 35 3.48 -27.53 -17.93
C ARG A 35 3.66 -26.33 -17.01
N ALA A 36 3.98 -26.55 -15.74
CA ALA A 36 4.26 -25.47 -14.81
C ALA A 36 5.60 -24.76 -15.12
N TRP A 37 6.52 -25.43 -15.82
CA TRP A 37 7.86 -24.94 -16.12
C TRP A 37 8.26 -25.04 -17.60
N THR A 38 7.33 -25.42 -18.49
CA THR A 38 7.52 -25.45 -19.95
C THR A 38 6.37 -24.76 -20.69
N ALA A 39 6.62 -24.31 -21.92
CA ALA A 39 5.59 -23.77 -22.81
C ALA A 39 4.78 -24.86 -23.57
N LEU A 40 4.78 -26.10 -23.09
CA LEU A 40 4.10 -27.22 -23.76
C LEU A 40 2.58 -27.15 -23.61
N GLY A 41 1.88 -26.78 -24.69
CA GLY A 41 0.42 -26.83 -24.74
C GLY A 41 -0.15 -28.25 -24.87
N PHE A 42 -1.41 -28.45 -24.46
CA PHE A 42 -2.11 -29.75 -24.53
C PHE A 42 -2.17 -30.36 -25.94
N SER A 43 -2.36 -29.54 -26.97
CA SER A 43 -2.46 -30.01 -28.36
C SER A 43 -1.10 -30.25 -29.04
N SER A 44 0.02 -30.01 -28.35
CA SER A 44 1.34 -29.96 -28.99
C SER A 44 2.08 -31.30 -29.06
N ILE A 45 1.73 -32.30 -28.24
CA ILE A 45 2.52 -33.54 -28.11
C ILE A 45 2.60 -34.29 -29.44
N TYR A 46 1.47 -34.56 -30.08
CA TYR A 46 1.44 -35.31 -31.34
C TYR A 46 2.13 -34.55 -32.48
N TYR A 47 2.04 -33.22 -32.48
CA TYR A 47 2.78 -32.38 -33.42
C TYR A 47 4.30 -32.48 -33.21
N VAL A 48 4.76 -32.44 -31.95
CA VAL A 48 6.18 -32.64 -31.61
C VAL A 48 6.65 -34.04 -31.98
N LEU A 49 5.84 -35.08 -31.72
CA LEU A 49 6.16 -36.46 -32.11
C LEU A 49 6.32 -36.60 -33.63
N ASP A 50 5.38 -36.07 -34.42
CA ASP A 50 5.48 -36.07 -35.89
C ASP A 50 6.75 -35.36 -36.38
N LYS A 51 7.08 -34.21 -35.78
CA LYS A 51 8.28 -33.45 -36.14
C LYS A 51 9.57 -34.19 -35.77
N LEU A 52 9.63 -34.82 -34.60
CA LEU A 52 10.76 -35.65 -34.17
C LEU A 52 10.91 -36.90 -35.07
N ALA A 53 9.81 -37.52 -35.48
CA ALA A 53 9.80 -38.69 -36.37
C ALA A 53 10.28 -38.34 -37.78
N LYS A 54 9.78 -37.24 -38.36
CA LYS A 54 10.25 -36.70 -39.66
C LYS A 54 11.75 -36.38 -39.68
N ARG A 55 12.31 -36.03 -38.52
CA ARG A 55 13.74 -35.78 -38.33
C ARG A 55 14.57 -37.05 -38.05
N GLY A 56 13.94 -38.23 -37.98
CA GLY A 56 14.61 -39.49 -37.68
C GLY A 56 15.11 -39.61 -36.22
N LEU A 57 14.64 -38.75 -35.32
CA LEU A 57 15.07 -38.73 -33.92
C LEU A 57 14.29 -39.73 -33.06
N ILE A 58 13.10 -40.12 -33.52
CA ILE A 58 12.28 -41.18 -32.93
C ILE A 58 11.78 -42.12 -34.02
N GLU A 59 11.43 -43.33 -33.62
CA GLU A 59 10.81 -44.35 -34.47
C GLU A 59 9.51 -44.86 -33.80
N ALA A 60 8.54 -45.23 -34.61
CA ALA A 60 7.30 -45.88 -34.17
C ALA A 60 7.49 -47.40 -34.16
N THR A 61 7.23 -48.05 -33.03
CA THR A 61 7.28 -49.51 -32.88
C THR A 61 5.90 -50.07 -32.53
N GLY A 62 5.48 -51.12 -33.24
CA GLY A 62 4.22 -51.85 -33.01
C GLY A 62 3.56 -52.37 -34.29
N ALA A 63 2.98 -53.57 -34.24
CA ALA A 63 2.19 -54.13 -35.34
C ALA A 63 0.79 -53.47 -35.41
N PRO A 64 0.16 -53.36 -36.59
CA PRO A 64 -1.22 -52.92 -36.70
C PRO A 64 -2.15 -53.94 -36.06
N SER A 65 -2.51 -53.78 -34.78
CA SER A 65 -3.54 -54.58 -34.12
C SER A 65 -4.92 -53.97 -34.32
N SER A 66 -5.91 -54.80 -34.62
CA SER A 66 -7.32 -54.42 -34.73
C SER A 66 -7.88 -53.96 -33.38
N GLY A 67 -7.98 -52.64 -33.20
CA GLY A 67 -8.49 -51.95 -32.01
C GLY A 67 -7.54 -50.80 -31.63
N LYS A 68 -8.00 -49.54 -31.70
CA LYS A 68 -7.24 -48.27 -31.55
C LYS A 68 -5.76 -48.49 -31.17
N SER A 69 -4.94 -48.85 -32.16
CA SER A 69 -3.57 -49.31 -31.92
C SER A 69 -2.76 -48.18 -31.31
N ARG A 70 -2.22 -48.41 -30.11
CA ARG A 70 -1.39 -47.45 -29.40
C ARG A 70 0.02 -47.54 -29.99
N THR A 71 0.35 -46.67 -30.94
CA THR A 71 1.71 -46.58 -31.49
C THR A 71 2.67 -46.24 -30.34
N THR A 72 3.70 -47.06 -30.13
CA THR A 72 4.78 -46.77 -29.17
C THR A 72 5.86 -46.00 -29.90
N PHE A 73 6.34 -44.92 -29.30
CA PHE A 73 7.47 -44.15 -29.82
C PHE A 73 8.73 -44.48 -29.03
N ARG A 74 9.86 -44.57 -29.73
CA ARG A 74 11.18 -44.84 -29.14
C ARG A 74 12.20 -43.87 -29.72
N ALA A 75 13.09 -43.33 -28.89
CA ALA A 75 14.22 -42.53 -29.37
C ALA A 75 15.21 -43.38 -30.19
N THR A 76 15.68 -42.87 -31.33
CA THR A 76 16.76 -43.48 -32.12
C THR A 76 18.13 -43.21 -31.48
N VAL A 77 19.21 -43.78 -32.03
CA VAL A 77 20.58 -43.45 -31.58
C VAL A 77 20.86 -41.96 -31.76
N SER A 78 20.57 -41.42 -32.95
CA SER A 78 20.72 -39.99 -33.24
C SER A 78 19.84 -39.11 -32.33
N GLY A 79 18.63 -39.57 -31.99
CA GLY A 79 17.75 -38.90 -31.02
C GLY A 79 18.37 -38.80 -29.63
N ARG A 80 18.95 -39.90 -29.12
CA ARG A 80 19.64 -39.91 -27.82
C ARG A 80 20.85 -38.97 -27.81
N GLU A 81 21.67 -39.00 -28.85
CA GLU A 81 22.85 -38.13 -28.96
C GLU A 81 22.47 -36.65 -29.01
N LEU A 82 21.46 -36.30 -29.81
CA LEU A 82 21.00 -34.92 -29.93
C LEU A 82 20.32 -34.43 -28.64
N CYS A 83 19.54 -35.29 -27.97
CA CYS A 83 18.97 -34.99 -26.66
C CYS A 83 20.08 -34.67 -25.65
N ALA A 84 21.11 -35.50 -25.56
CA ALA A 84 22.23 -35.29 -24.65
C ALA A 84 23.03 -34.01 -24.97
N ALA A 85 23.21 -33.70 -26.25
CA ALA A 85 23.88 -32.45 -26.67
C ALA A 85 23.05 -31.21 -26.30
N ALA A 86 21.75 -31.23 -26.57
CA ALA A 86 20.85 -30.13 -26.24
C ALA A 86 20.67 -29.94 -24.73
N THR A 87 20.64 -31.02 -23.93
CA THR A 87 20.64 -30.91 -22.46
C THR A 87 21.92 -30.26 -21.94
N ARG A 88 23.10 -30.60 -22.49
CA ARG A 88 24.36 -29.97 -22.09
C ARG A 88 24.39 -28.48 -22.43
N ASP A 89 23.87 -28.11 -23.60
CA ASP A 89 23.73 -26.70 -23.99
C ASP A 89 22.79 -25.95 -23.03
N ALA A 90 21.61 -26.49 -22.74
CA ALA A 90 20.64 -25.89 -21.82
C ALA A 90 21.18 -25.69 -20.38
N LEU A 91 22.13 -26.53 -19.94
CA LEU A 91 22.78 -26.40 -18.62
C LEU A 91 23.85 -25.31 -18.55
N THR A 92 24.36 -24.85 -19.70
CA THR A 92 25.48 -23.88 -19.76
C THR A 92 25.08 -22.53 -20.35
N THR A 93 24.01 -22.51 -21.14
CA THR A 93 23.50 -21.30 -21.78
C THR A 93 22.62 -20.51 -20.81
N LEU A 94 23.00 -19.26 -20.55
CA LEU A 94 22.19 -18.31 -19.79
C LEU A 94 21.01 -17.83 -20.65
N THR A 95 19.80 -18.19 -20.25
CA THR A 95 18.56 -17.72 -20.88
C THR A 95 17.78 -16.84 -19.90
N PRO A 96 17.75 -15.50 -20.09
CA PRO A 96 17.04 -14.61 -19.19
C PRO A 96 15.51 -14.80 -19.24
N THR A 97 14.87 -14.87 -18.07
CA THR A 97 13.40 -14.85 -17.97
C THR A 97 12.91 -13.41 -17.83
N HIS A 98 12.14 -12.91 -18.79
CA HIS A 98 11.60 -11.56 -18.78
C HIS A 98 10.16 -11.55 -18.22
N ALA A 99 10.00 -11.09 -16.98
CA ALA A 99 8.67 -10.99 -16.36
C ALA A 99 7.85 -9.84 -16.98
N ARG A 100 6.70 -10.16 -17.60
CA ARG A 100 5.81 -9.18 -18.26
C ARG A 100 5.33 -8.07 -17.31
N VAL A 101 5.23 -8.34 -16.01
CA VAL A 101 4.84 -7.34 -15.00
C VAL A 101 5.77 -6.12 -14.99
N LEU A 102 7.06 -6.28 -15.30
CA LEU A 102 8.01 -5.17 -15.37
C LEU A 102 7.65 -4.19 -16.49
N ILE A 103 7.16 -4.70 -17.63
CA ILE A 103 6.63 -3.87 -18.72
C ILE A 103 5.35 -3.18 -18.26
N GLY A 104 4.48 -3.89 -17.52
CA GLY A 104 3.28 -3.30 -16.91
C GLY A 104 3.63 -2.12 -16.00
N MET A 105 4.60 -2.27 -15.12
CA MET A 105 5.08 -1.20 -14.22
C MET A 105 5.73 -0.04 -14.99
N ALA A 106 6.49 -0.31 -16.04
CA ALA A 106 7.07 0.76 -16.86
C ALA A 106 6.01 1.66 -17.51
N ASN A 107 4.80 1.15 -17.71
CA ASN A 107 3.67 1.86 -18.31
C ASN A 107 2.58 2.23 -17.30
N SER A 108 2.77 1.91 -16.00
CA SER A 108 1.77 2.20 -14.96
C SER A 108 1.45 3.69 -14.78
N PRO A 109 2.34 4.66 -15.06
CA PRO A 109 1.98 6.08 -15.00
C PRO A 109 0.87 6.49 -15.99
N GLY A 110 0.54 5.64 -16.96
CA GLY A 110 -0.57 5.85 -17.89
C GLY A 110 -1.93 5.32 -17.39
N LEU A 111 -2.00 4.78 -16.17
CA LEU A 111 -3.22 4.18 -15.60
C LEU A 111 -3.63 4.91 -14.32
N PRO A 112 -4.93 4.87 -13.94
CA PRO A 112 -5.35 5.21 -12.58
C PRO A 112 -4.66 4.32 -11.54
N ASP A 113 -4.22 4.90 -10.42
CA ASP A 113 -3.50 4.17 -9.37
C ASP A 113 -4.31 2.98 -8.82
N ALA A 114 -5.64 3.14 -8.71
CA ALA A 114 -6.56 2.07 -8.31
C ALA A 114 -6.52 0.85 -9.25
N ASP A 115 -6.29 1.05 -10.55
CA ASP A 115 -6.18 -0.03 -11.53
C ASP A 115 -4.85 -0.77 -11.38
N VAL A 116 -3.76 -0.04 -11.06
CA VAL A 116 -2.45 -0.61 -10.77
C VAL A 116 -2.52 -1.51 -9.53
N VAL A 117 -3.10 -0.99 -8.43
CA VAL A 117 -3.28 -1.73 -7.17
C VAL A 117 -4.15 -2.98 -7.39
N THR A 118 -5.24 -2.85 -8.14
CA THR A 118 -6.15 -3.97 -8.46
C THR A 118 -5.43 -5.04 -9.30
N GLY A 119 -4.67 -4.63 -10.30
CA GLY A 119 -3.88 -5.53 -11.16
C GLY A 119 -2.82 -6.29 -10.39
N LEU A 120 -2.06 -5.61 -9.52
CA LEU A 120 -1.04 -6.23 -8.67
C LEU A 120 -1.66 -7.17 -7.62
N THR A 121 -2.83 -6.83 -7.05
CA THR A 121 -3.55 -7.71 -6.13
C THR A 121 -3.97 -9.01 -6.81
N LYS A 122 -4.61 -8.92 -7.98
CA LYS A 122 -5.01 -10.09 -8.76
C LYS A 122 -3.81 -10.97 -9.15
N ARG A 123 -2.68 -10.35 -9.50
CA ARG A 123 -1.43 -11.06 -9.78
C ARG A 123 -0.91 -11.80 -8.54
N LEU A 124 -0.91 -11.16 -7.37
CA LEU A 124 -0.42 -11.75 -6.13
C LEU A 124 -1.21 -13.02 -5.76
N ASP A 125 -2.54 -12.97 -5.90
CA ASP A 125 -3.40 -14.12 -5.64
C ASP A 125 -3.07 -15.28 -6.60
N ALA A 126 -2.97 -14.99 -7.90
CA ALA A 126 -2.61 -16.00 -8.89
C ALA A 126 -1.22 -16.62 -8.65
N LEU A 127 -0.24 -15.83 -8.20
CA LEU A 127 1.09 -16.33 -7.85
C LEU A 127 1.05 -17.26 -6.63
N ARG A 128 0.24 -16.93 -5.61
CA ARG A 128 0.06 -17.76 -4.42
C ARG A 128 -0.63 -19.07 -4.74
N ASP A 129 -1.66 -19.04 -5.58
CA ASP A 129 -2.35 -20.23 -6.07
C ASP A 129 -1.37 -21.14 -6.81
N GLN A 130 -0.60 -20.58 -7.76
CA GLN A 130 0.40 -21.33 -8.50
C GLN A 130 1.49 -21.92 -7.58
N PHE A 131 1.95 -21.17 -6.58
CA PHE A 131 2.92 -21.65 -5.60
C PHE A 131 2.38 -22.81 -4.78
N ALA A 132 1.12 -22.73 -4.34
CA ALA A 132 0.45 -23.82 -3.63
C ALA A 132 0.32 -25.08 -4.51
N ASP A 133 -0.06 -24.92 -5.78
CA ASP A 133 -0.20 -26.02 -6.73
C ASP A 133 1.12 -26.73 -7.01
N VAL A 134 2.22 -25.98 -7.19
CA VAL A 134 3.57 -26.53 -7.37
C VAL A 134 3.99 -27.34 -6.15
N ARG A 135 3.78 -26.81 -4.94
CA ARG A 135 4.10 -27.52 -3.68
C ARG A 135 3.26 -28.77 -3.47
N ALA A 136 1.97 -28.71 -3.79
CA ALA A 136 1.09 -29.87 -3.71
C ALA A 136 1.51 -30.96 -4.71
N THR A 137 1.91 -30.56 -5.92
CA THR A 137 2.39 -31.46 -6.97
C THR A 137 3.70 -32.13 -6.59
N ARG A 138 4.64 -31.38 -5.97
CA ARG A 138 5.87 -31.94 -5.39
C ARG A 138 5.57 -32.98 -4.32
N ALA A 139 4.67 -32.65 -3.38
CA ALA A 139 4.33 -33.53 -2.26
C ALA A 139 3.72 -34.86 -2.71
N ARG A 140 2.84 -34.84 -3.74
CA ARG A 140 2.24 -36.07 -4.30
C ARG A 140 3.24 -37.01 -4.96
N GLN A 141 4.40 -36.51 -5.36
CA GLN A 141 5.42 -37.29 -6.09
C GLN A 141 6.62 -37.68 -5.21
N ALA A 142 6.61 -37.34 -3.92
CA ALA A 142 7.72 -37.65 -3.03
C ALA A 142 7.82 -39.17 -2.74
N PRO A 143 9.03 -39.75 -2.63
CA PRO A 143 10.33 -39.10 -2.80
C PRO A 143 10.70 -38.89 -4.27
N LEU A 144 11.30 -37.74 -4.58
CA LEU A 144 11.70 -37.35 -5.94
C LEU A 144 13.19 -37.60 -6.19
N PRO A 145 13.59 -38.03 -7.40
CA PRO A 145 14.99 -38.01 -7.82
C PRO A 145 15.60 -36.61 -7.73
N THR A 146 16.93 -36.52 -7.58
CA THR A 146 17.65 -35.24 -7.42
C THR A 146 17.33 -34.22 -8.51
N ALA A 147 17.32 -34.64 -9.78
CA ALA A 147 17.02 -33.75 -10.90
C ALA A 147 15.57 -33.20 -10.85
N ALA A 148 14.61 -34.03 -10.45
CA ALA A 148 13.22 -33.60 -10.32
C ALA A 148 13.05 -32.64 -9.13
N SER A 149 13.71 -32.91 -8.00
CA SER A 149 13.74 -32.00 -6.85
C SER A 149 14.28 -30.62 -7.24
N ALA A 150 15.37 -30.56 -8.01
CA ALA A 150 15.97 -29.29 -8.47
C ALA A 150 15.01 -28.43 -9.32
N ILE A 151 14.15 -29.06 -10.14
CA ILE A 151 13.13 -28.35 -10.93
C ILE A 151 12.10 -27.68 -10.00
N PHE A 152 11.63 -28.41 -8.98
CA PHE A 152 10.71 -27.85 -7.99
C PHE A 152 11.37 -26.75 -7.15
N ASP A 153 12.62 -26.96 -6.71
CA ASP A 153 13.35 -25.96 -5.91
C ASP A 153 13.50 -24.64 -6.68
N TYR A 154 13.86 -24.69 -7.96
CA TYR A 154 13.92 -23.51 -8.81
C TYR A 154 12.55 -22.84 -8.97
N SER A 155 11.51 -23.62 -9.28
CA SER A 155 10.16 -23.10 -9.50
C SER A 155 9.59 -22.43 -8.24
N GLU A 156 9.76 -23.06 -7.08
CA GLU A 156 9.36 -22.51 -5.79
C GLU A 156 10.15 -21.23 -5.45
N ALA A 157 11.47 -21.23 -5.65
CA ALA A 157 12.30 -20.04 -5.38
C ALA A 157 11.89 -18.84 -6.23
N MET A 158 11.64 -19.06 -7.53
CA MET A 158 11.22 -17.99 -8.44
C MET A 158 9.83 -17.44 -8.09
N LEU A 159 8.87 -18.32 -7.80
CA LEU A 159 7.52 -17.90 -7.38
C LEU A 159 7.55 -17.16 -6.04
N ALA A 160 8.33 -17.62 -5.06
CA ALA A 160 8.47 -16.95 -3.78
C ALA A 160 9.09 -15.55 -3.93
N ALA A 161 10.10 -15.40 -4.79
CA ALA A 161 10.70 -14.10 -5.10
C ALA A 161 9.68 -13.14 -5.77
N ASP A 162 8.87 -13.65 -6.71
CA ASP A 162 7.86 -12.87 -7.42
C ASP A 162 6.70 -12.45 -6.49
N ILE A 163 6.27 -13.33 -5.58
CA ILE A 163 5.30 -13.03 -4.51
C ILE A 163 5.86 -11.90 -3.64
N SER A 164 7.07 -12.04 -3.13
CA SER A 164 7.69 -11.05 -2.25
C SER A 164 7.85 -9.67 -2.92
N TRP A 165 8.26 -9.66 -4.19
CA TRP A 165 8.35 -8.43 -4.98
C TRP A 165 6.97 -7.78 -5.18
N THR A 166 5.95 -8.59 -5.50
CA THR A 166 4.58 -8.10 -5.74
C THR A 166 3.98 -7.52 -4.45
N GLU A 167 4.15 -8.18 -3.30
CA GLU A 167 3.71 -7.68 -2.00
C GLU A 167 4.37 -6.33 -1.65
N THR A 168 5.69 -6.24 -1.83
CA THR A 168 6.45 -5.03 -1.55
C THR A 168 6.00 -3.87 -2.44
N THR A 169 5.77 -4.15 -3.72
CA THR A 169 5.36 -3.14 -4.69
C THR A 169 3.93 -2.67 -4.42
N LEU A 170 2.99 -3.60 -4.19
CA LEU A 170 1.60 -3.30 -3.84
C LEU A 170 1.50 -2.40 -2.60
N ALA A 171 2.33 -2.66 -1.58
CA ALA A 171 2.37 -1.83 -0.38
C ALA A 171 2.85 -0.40 -0.67
N ARG A 172 3.77 -0.20 -1.62
CA ARG A 172 4.25 1.12 -2.05
C ARG A 172 3.20 1.89 -2.81
N GLU A 173 2.57 1.26 -3.81
CA GLU A 173 1.50 1.89 -4.61
C GLU A 173 0.33 2.32 -3.71
N THR A 174 -0.10 1.45 -2.80
CA THR A 174 -1.17 1.77 -1.84
C THR A 174 -0.79 2.93 -0.89
N ALA A 175 0.49 3.10 -0.58
CA ALA A 175 0.97 4.17 0.30
C ALA A 175 1.11 5.51 -0.43
N MET A 176 1.29 5.52 -1.75
CA MET A 176 1.44 6.72 -2.56
C MET A 176 0.09 7.44 -2.79
N ASP A 177 -1.03 6.72 -2.81
CA ASP A 177 -2.37 7.29 -3.00
C ASP A 177 -2.96 8.01 -1.78
N LYS A 178 -2.32 7.90 -0.61
CA LYS A 178 -2.90 8.40 0.64
C LYS A 178 -2.44 9.82 0.93
N TYR A 179 -3.34 10.78 0.79
CA TYR A 179 -3.08 12.16 1.22
C TYR A 179 -2.82 12.22 2.72
N ASP A 180 -1.71 12.86 3.10
CA ASP A 180 -1.33 13.10 4.48
C ASP A 180 -0.95 14.56 4.62
N ILE A 181 -1.80 15.34 5.31
CA ILE A 181 -1.62 16.78 5.50
C ILE A 181 -0.23 17.10 6.07
N LYS A 182 0.31 16.26 6.97
CA LYS A 182 1.63 16.47 7.57
C LYS A 182 2.77 16.28 6.59
N LYS A 183 2.59 15.43 5.57
CA LYS A 183 3.58 15.24 4.49
C LYS A 183 3.47 16.35 3.46
N VAL A 184 2.25 16.65 3.01
CA VAL A 184 1.97 17.66 1.98
C VAL A 184 2.34 19.06 2.46
N ARG A 185 2.07 19.38 3.74
CA ARG A 185 2.35 20.69 4.35
C ARG A 185 3.42 20.59 5.44
N ARG A 186 4.53 19.89 5.17
CA ARG A 186 5.59 19.61 6.16
C ARG A 186 6.06 20.85 6.94
N ALA A 187 6.17 22.00 6.28
CA ALA A 187 6.57 23.26 6.93
C ALA A 187 5.61 23.70 8.06
N LEU A 188 4.31 23.37 7.95
CA LEU A 188 3.29 23.71 8.93
C LEU A 188 3.19 22.71 10.10
N TYR A 189 3.66 21.47 9.89
CA TYR A 189 3.48 20.37 10.85
C TYR A 189 4.80 19.84 11.45
N SER A 190 5.94 20.47 11.16
CA SER A 190 7.25 20.06 11.68
C SER A 190 8.20 21.24 11.99
N PRO A 191 7.78 22.27 12.74
CA PRO A 191 8.69 23.33 13.17
C PRO A 191 9.78 22.81 14.12
N PRO A 192 10.91 23.53 14.24
CA PRO A 192 11.91 23.24 15.26
C PRO A 192 11.37 23.52 16.67
N SER A 193 11.97 22.89 17.68
CA SER A 193 11.56 23.05 19.08
C SER A 193 12.34 24.11 19.88
N LYS A 194 13.40 24.67 19.29
CA LYS A 194 14.29 25.63 19.98
C LYS A 194 14.03 27.07 19.59
N GLU A 195 13.64 27.28 18.34
CA GLU A 195 13.56 28.59 17.69
C GLU A 195 12.17 28.79 17.07
N PHE A 196 11.72 30.04 17.01
CA PHE A 196 10.49 30.40 16.32
C PHE A 196 10.70 30.43 14.81
N THR A 197 9.68 30.03 14.07
CA THR A 197 9.67 30.06 12.61
C THR A 197 8.48 30.87 12.11
N VAL A 198 8.74 31.80 11.19
CA VAL A 198 7.69 32.50 10.45
C VAL A 198 7.25 31.62 9.29
N VAL A 199 5.94 31.43 9.15
CA VAL A 199 5.33 30.62 8.08
C VAL A 199 4.12 31.34 7.52
N ASP A 200 3.86 31.19 6.22
CA ASP A 200 2.61 31.60 5.61
C ASP A 200 1.67 30.39 5.53
N VAL A 201 0.57 30.48 6.26
CA VAL A 201 -0.47 29.45 6.28
C VAL A 201 -1.49 29.78 5.19
N PRO A 202 -1.63 28.92 4.16
CA PRO A 202 -2.63 29.13 3.12
C PRO A 202 -4.03 28.91 3.69
N GLU A 203 -5.04 29.21 2.88
CA GLU A 203 -6.40 28.79 3.18
C GLU A 203 -6.46 27.25 3.38
N LEU A 204 -7.02 26.81 4.50
CA LEU A 204 -7.21 25.40 4.84
C LEU A 204 -8.68 25.14 5.21
N ARG A 205 -9.18 23.96 4.83
CA ARG A 205 -10.51 23.47 5.19
C ARG A 205 -10.44 22.54 6.39
N TYR A 206 -11.47 22.62 7.22
CA TYR A 206 -11.63 21.89 8.45
C TYR A 206 -13.08 21.43 8.61
N ILE A 207 -13.27 20.37 9.40
CA ILE A 207 -14.49 20.25 10.21
C ILE A 207 -14.19 20.84 11.58
N ALA A 208 -15.12 21.62 12.13
CA ALA A 208 -14.92 22.35 13.36
C ALA A 208 -16.15 22.30 14.26
N VAL A 209 -15.92 22.49 15.56
CA VAL A 209 -16.94 22.65 16.59
C VAL A 209 -16.47 23.70 17.59
N ASP A 210 -17.37 24.62 17.91
CA ASP A 210 -17.12 25.71 18.85
C ASP A 210 -17.53 25.28 20.26
N GLY A 211 -16.86 25.81 21.28
CA GLY A 211 -17.21 25.56 22.66
C GLY A 211 -16.56 26.53 23.63
N ARG A 212 -16.88 26.36 24.91
CA ARG A 212 -16.39 27.19 26.01
C ARG A 212 -16.07 26.35 27.25
N GLY A 213 -15.18 26.87 28.08
CA GLY A 213 -14.82 26.31 29.38
C GLY A 213 -13.60 25.40 29.36
N ASP A 214 -13.18 24.97 30.56
CA ASP A 214 -11.91 24.29 30.79
C ASP A 214 -11.86 22.92 30.09
N PRO A 215 -10.90 22.68 29.17
CA PRO A 215 -10.77 21.42 28.46
C PRO A 215 -10.50 20.21 29.37
N ASN A 216 -10.01 20.42 30.59
CA ASN A 216 -9.69 19.35 31.52
C ASN A 216 -10.91 18.80 32.26
N THR A 217 -12.00 19.58 32.34
CA THR A 217 -13.16 19.24 33.19
C THR A 217 -14.49 19.31 32.44
N SER A 218 -14.54 20.01 31.30
CA SER A 218 -15.78 20.22 30.53
C SER A 218 -16.22 18.96 29.77
N PRO A 219 -17.43 18.42 30.06
CA PRO A 219 -18.01 17.36 29.25
C PRO A 219 -18.25 17.78 27.80
N ALA A 220 -18.50 19.09 27.56
CA ALA A 220 -18.68 19.63 26.22
C ALA A 220 -17.41 19.47 25.37
N TYR A 221 -16.23 19.68 25.96
CA TYR A 221 -14.94 19.49 25.27
C TYR A 221 -14.71 18.02 24.89
N ALA A 222 -14.96 17.10 25.82
CA ALA A 222 -14.83 15.67 25.55
C ALA A 222 -15.80 15.21 24.44
N ASN A 223 -17.06 15.66 24.49
CA ASN A 223 -18.07 15.37 23.48
C ASN A 223 -17.68 15.92 22.09
N ALA A 224 -17.16 17.15 22.04
CA ALA A 224 -16.69 17.81 20.83
C ALA A 224 -15.55 17.02 20.14
N ILE A 225 -14.50 16.64 20.89
CA ILE A 225 -13.40 15.84 20.34
C ILE A 225 -13.91 14.50 19.82
N GLU A 226 -14.75 13.83 20.60
CA GLU A 226 -15.30 12.54 20.22
C GLU A 226 -16.12 12.63 18.93
N ALA A 227 -16.97 13.65 18.81
CA ALA A 227 -17.79 13.90 17.64
C ALA A 227 -16.92 14.23 16.41
N LEU A 228 -15.93 15.11 16.55
CA LEU A 228 -14.98 15.46 15.48
C LEU A 228 -14.27 14.23 14.92
N TYR A 229 -13.71 13.38 15.79
CA TYR A 229 -13.06 12.15 15.32
C TYR A 229 -14.05 11.20 14.66
N GLY A 230 -15.26 11.05 15.23
CA GLY A 230 -16.33 10.26 14.64
C GLY A 230 -16.63 10.68 13.20
N VAL A 231 -16.80 11.98 12.97
CA VAL A 231 -17.07 12.55 11.64
C VAL A 231 -15.85 12.47 10.73
N ALA A 232 -14.64 12.76 11.22
CA ALA A 232 -13.41 12.67 10.41
C ALA A 232 -13.17 11.26 9.87
N TYR A 233 -13.38 10.23 10.70
CA TYR A 233 -13.28 8.85 10.24
C TYR A 233 -14.42 8.47 9.28
N ALA A 234 -15.64 8.92 9.53
CA ALA A 234 -16.75 8.71 8.60
C ALA A 234 -16.47 9.33 7.22
N LEU A 235 -15.92 10.54 7.17
CA LEU A 235 -15.47 11.22 5.95
C LEU A 235 -14.35 10.47 5.24
N LYS A 236 -13.33 10.03 5.98
CA LYS A 236 -12.23 9.21 5.42
C LYS A 236 -12.77 7.98 4.71
N PHE A 237 -13.63 7.21 5.37
CA PHE A 237 -14.18 5.99 4.77
C PHE A 237 -15.13 6.29 3.61
N ALA A 238 -15.95 7.35 3.72
CA ALA A 238 -16.80 7.79 2.62
C ALA A 238 -15.96 8.16 1.39
N SER A 239 -14.96 9.04 1.53
CA SER A 239 -14.05 9.45 0.45
C SER A 239 -13.35 8.27 -0.20
N LYS A 240 -12.82 7.33 0.59
CA LYS A 240 -12.18 6.13 0.06
C LYS A 240 -13.16 5.28 -0.76
N ASN A 241 -14.39 5.10 -0.27
CA ASN A 241 -15.35 4.19 -0.87
C ASN A 241 -16.11 4.78 -2.06
N THR A 242 -16.39 6.09 -2.05
CA THR A 242 -17.21 6.74 -3.08
C THR A 242 -16.37 7.48 -4.12
N LEU A 243 -15.22 8.03 -3.74
CA LEU A 243 -14.34 8.80 -4.63
C LEU A 243 -13.05 8.08 -5.00
N GLY A 244 -12.75 6.93 -4.37
CA GLY A 244 -11.48 6.23 -4.54
C GLY A 244 -10.27 6.99 -3.97
N ARG A 245 -10.49 8.07 -3.20
CA ARG A 245 -9.43 8.93 -2.66
C ARG A 245 -9.30 8.69 -1.16
N ASP A 246 -8.16 8.15 -0.72
CA ASP A 246 -7.88 7.94 0.70
C ASP A 246 -7.04 9.06 1.31
N PHE A 247 -7.24 9.35 2.59
CA PHE A 247 -6.44 10.31 3.34
C PHE A 247 -6.20 9.89 4.79
N VAL A 248 -5.13 10.40 5.40
CA VAL A 248 -4.85 10.27 6.84
C VAL A 248 -5.65 11.33 7.58
N VAL A 249 -6.40 10.93 8.62
CA VAL A 249 -7.05 11.91 9.52
C VAL A 249 -5.97 12.77 10.18
N GLY A 250 -6.10 14.09 10.04
CA GLY A 250 -5.15 15.06 10.57
C GLY A 250 -5.06 15.03 12.10
N PRO A 251 -4.04 15.68 12.69
CA PRO A 251 -4.03 15.93 14.13
C PRO A 251 -5.25 16.77 14.54
N LEU A 252 -5.62 16.69 15.82
CA LEU A 252 -6.55 17.66 16.40
C LEU A 252 -5.86 19.02 16.43
N GLU A 253 -6.60 20.05 16.04
CA GLU A 253 -6.18 21.44 16.03
C GLU A 253 -7.18 22.25 16.86
N GLY A 254 -6.69 23.28 17.56
CA GLY A 254 -7.48 24.08 18.48
C GLY A 254 -7.18 25.56 18.34
N LEU A 255 -8.21 26.35 18.08
CA LEU A 255 -8.14 27.81 18.19
C LEU A 255 -8.59 28.21 19.60
N TRP A 256 -7.82 29.06 20.26
CA TRP A 256 -8.01 29.50 21.62
C TRP A 256 -8.11 31.02 21.67
N ARG A 257 -9.18 31.52 22.28
CA ARG A 257 -9.44 32.95 22.42
C ARG A 257 -10.05 33.29 23.77
N ALA A 258 -9.81 34.53 24.18
CA ALA A 258 -10.39 35.12 25.37
C ALA A 258 -10.55 36.62 25.17
N ASP A 259 -11.59 37.19 25.79
CA ASP A 259 -11.89 38.63 25.71
C ASP A 259 -10.81 39.51 26.36
N ASP A 260 -10.05 38.97 27.31
CA ASP A 260 -8.91 39.62 27.95
C ASP A 260 -7.65 38.77 27.76
N PRO A 261 -6.63 39.22 27.00
CA PRO A 261 -5.38 38.50 26.82
C PRO A 261 -4.64 38.18 28.14
N SER A 262 -4.93 38.89 29.23
CA SER A 262 -4.34 38.62 30.55
C SER A 262 -4.78 37.27 31.16
N VAL A 263 -5.84 36.64 30.64
CA VAL A 263 -6.32 35.34 31.16
C VAL A 263 -5.41 34.17 30.79
N PHE A 264 -4.60 34.29 29.73
CA PHE A 264 -3.60 33.29 29.37
C PHE A 264 -2.44 33.26 30.38
N VAL A 265 -2.21 34.38 31.10
CA VAL A 265 -1.23 34.49 32.19
C VAL A 265 -1.82 34.02 33.52
N THR A 266 -3.10 34.29 33.78
CA THR A 266 -3.76 33.99 35.08
C THR A 266 -4.44 32.62 35.17
N ARG A 267 -4.37 31.79 34.11
CA ARG A 267 -4.90 30.41 34.05
C ARG A 267 -6.40 30.27 34.42
N ARG A 268 -7.22 31.30 34.18
CA ARG A 268 -8.69 31.22 34.34
C ARG A 268 -9.35 30.50 33.16
N LYS A 269 -9.09 29.20 33.07
CA LYS A 269 -9.49 28.30 31.97
C LYS A 269 -11.03 28.22 31.80
N GLU A 270 -11.81 28.60 32.81
CA GLU A 270 -13.28 28.66 32.71
C GLU A 270 -13.84 29.68 31.71
N THR A 271 -13.07 30.70 31.34
CA THR A 271 -13.51 31.78 30.42
C THR A 271 -13.04 31.59 28.98
N TRP A 272 -12.32 30.51 28.70
CA TRP A 272 -11.76 30.26 27.38
C TRP A 272 -12.86 29.86 26.41
N GLU A 273 -12.85 30.49 25.25
CA GLU A 273 -13.57 29.99 24.09
C GLU A 273 -12.60 29.28 23.18
N TRP A 274 -13.09 28.21 22.56
CA TRP A 274 -12.28 27.41 21.68
C TRP A 274 -13.06 26.97 20.45
N THR A 275 -12.33 26.79 19.36
CA THR A 275 -12.81 26.08 18.18
C THR A 275 -11.90 24.88 17.99
N MET A 276 -12.42 23.67 18.24
CA MET A 276 -11.69 22.44 17.95
C MET A 276 -11.95 22.04 16.52
N MET A 277 -10.91 21.60 15.81
CA MET A 277 -10.99 21.35 14.38
C MET A 277 -10.06 20.22 13.91
N ILE A 278 -10.41 19.60 12.79
CA ILE A 278 -9.60 18.59 12.11
C ILE A 278 -9.56 18.91 10.61
N SER A 279 -8.35 19.10 10.08
CA SER A 279 -8.13 19.47 8.66
C SER A 279 -8.75 18.45 7.71
N GLN A 280 -9.41 18.92 6.66
CA GLN A 280 -9.95 18.10 5.57
C GLN A 280 -9.24 18.43 4.25
N PRO A 281 -9.05 17.43 3.37
CA PRO A 281 -8.64 17.70 2.00
C PRO A 281 -9.64 18.58 1.23
N ASP A 282 -9.17 19.28 0.20
CA ASP A 282 -9.95 20.23 -0.60
C ASP A 282 -11.13 19.61 -1.35
N TRP A 283 -11.06 18.31 -1.66
CA TRP A 283 -12.13 17.57 -2.33
C TRP A 283 -13.26 17.12 -1.42
N ILE A 284 -13.14 17.28 -0.10
CA ILE A 284 -14.22 16.98 0.83
C ILE A 284 -15.22 18.13 0.77
N ALA A 285 -16.34 17.89 0.10
CA ALA A 285 -17.42 18.84 -0.06
C ALA A 285 -18.35 18.88 1.18
N ASP A 286 -19.09 19.97 1.33
CA ASP A 286 -19.93 20.23 2.52
C ASP A 286 -21.10 19.24 2.65
N ASP A 287 -21.58 18.71 1.52
CA ASP A 287 -22.60 17.65 1.50
C ASP A 287 -22.06 16.32 2.05
N MET A 288 -20.79 16.00 1.78
CA MET A 288 -20.12 14.85 2.40
C MET A 288 -19.99 15.02 3.91
N VAL A 289 -19.68 16.23 4.39
CA VAL A 289 -19.63 16.54 5.82
C VAL A 289 -21.00 16.31 6.47
N LYS A 290 -22.06 16.85 5.87
CA LYS A 290 -23.43 16.67 6.35
C LYS A 290 -23.82 15.18 6.40
N ALA A 291 -23.55 14.43 5.33
CA ALA A 291 -23.85 13.00 5.28
C ALA A 291 -23.05 12.20 6.33
N ALA A 292 -21.80 12.58 6.59
CA ALA A 292 -20.99 11.96 7.63
C ALA A 292 -21.54 12.23 9.03
N VAL A 293 -21.96 13.46 9.34
CA VAL A 293 -22.64 13.81 10.60
C VAL A 293 -23.90 12.96 10.79
N ASP A 294 -24.77 12.89 9.78
CA ASP A 294 -26.00 12.10 9.83
C ASP A 294 -25.74 10.60 10.05
N ASN A 295 -24.68 10.06 9.45
CA ASN A 295 -24.29 8.65 9.61
C ASN A 295 -23.80 8.37 11.04
N VAL A 296 -22.99 9.26 11.62
CA VAL A 296 -22.49 9.11 12.99
C VAL A 296 -23.63 9.24 13.99
N ALA A 297 -24.53 10.22 13.81
CA ALA A 297 -25.68 10.45 14.69
C ALA A 297 -26.64 9.25 14.76
N ARG A 298 -26.78 8.47 13.69
CA ARG A 298 -27.58 7.23 13.69
C ARG A 298 -26.97 6.10 14.53
N LYS A 299 -25.65 6.13 14.77
CA LYS A 299 -24.92 5.05 15.44
C LYS A 299 -24.66 5.35 16.91
N LYS A 300 -24.45 6.62 17.25
CA LYS A 300 -24.12 7.04 18.61
C LYS A 300 -24.71 8.41 18.90
N GLU A 301 -25.35 8.52 20.05
CA GLU A 301 -25.81 9.79 20.59
C GLU A 301 -24.62 10.58 21.14
N ASN A 302 -24.39 11.77 20.60
CA ASN A 302 -23.41 12.72 21.09
C ASN A 302 -23.94 14.15 20.86
N PRO A 303 -24.08 14.97 21.91
CA PRO A 303 -24.71 16.28 21.82
C PRO A 303 -23.95 17.27 20.92
N ALA A 304 -22.63 17.08 20.71
CA ALA A 304 -21.81 17.97 19.89
C ALA A 304 -21.94 17.71 18.38
N LEU A 305 -22.59 16.63 17.94
CA LEU A 305 -22.72 16.30 16.51
C LEU A 305 -23.50 17.36 15.72
N GLY A 306 -24.50 17.98 16.35
CA GLY A 306 -25.31 19.03 15.73
C GLY A 306 -24.53 20.32 15.47
N ASP A 307 -23.42 20.52 16.17
CA ASP A 307 -22.59 21.73 16.11
C ASP A 307 -21.38 21.58 15.16
N ILE A 308 -21.17 20.38 14.59
CA ILE A 308 -20.09 20.15 13.62
C ILE A 308 -20.42 20.85 12.30
N ARG A 309 -19.50 21.71 11.87
CA ARG A 309 -19.62 22.47 10.62
C ARG A 309 -18.34 22.43 9.79
N PRO A 310 -18.44 22.52 8.45
CA PRO A 310 -17.30 22.93 7.64
C PRO A 310 -16.77 24.29 8.11
N HIS A 311 -15.46 24.45 8.08
CA HIS A 311 -14.80 25.69 8.43
C HIS A 311 -13.62 25.92 7.50
N THR A 312 -13.54 27.13 6.95
CA THR A 312 -12.40 27.56 6.13
C THR A 312 -11.64 28.61 6.93
N LEU A 313 -10.34 28.38 7.12
CA LEU A 313 -9.48 29.24 7.92
C LEU A 313 -8.37 29.81 7.05
N VAL A 314 -8.18 31.13 7.12
CA VAL A 314 -7.11 31.87 6.46
C VAL A 314 -6.29 32.55 7.56
N GLU A 315 -5.26 31.88 8.07
CA GLU A 315 -4.41 32.45 9.14
C GLU A 315 -3.38 33.44 8.58
N GLY A 316 -2.94 33.23 7.33
CA GLY A 316 -1.90 34.05 6.72
C GLY A 316 -0.56 33.90 7.43
N THR A 317 0.16 35.00 7.58
CA THR A 317 1.49 34.99 8.21
C THR A 317 1.40 34.68 9.70
N CYS A 318 2.11 33.64 10.12
CA CYS A 318 2.10 33.11 11.47
C CYS A 318 3.52 32.90 11.99
N VAL A 319 3.68 32.96 13.31
CA VAL A 319 4.87 32.49 14.01
C VAL A 319 4.54 31.19 14.71
N GLN A 320 5.39 30.16 14.57
CA GLN A 320 5.17 28.86 15.21
C GLN A 320 6.44 28.24 15.80
N ILE A 321 6.25 27.35 16.78
CA ILE A 321 7.30 26.54 17.40
C ILE A 321 6.75 25.18 17.84
N LEU A 322 7.62 24.16 17.89
CA LEU A 322 7.27 22.87 18.49
C LEU A 322 7.52 22.87 20.00
N HIS A 323 6.46 22.80 20.80
CA HIS A 323 6.54 22.51 22.24
C HIS A 323 6.66 21.00 22.48
N ILE A 324 7.54 20.62 23.41
CA ILE A 324 7.71 19.24 23.88
C ILE A 324 7.58 19.23 25.40
N GLY A 325 6.48 18.69 25.92
CA GLY A 325 6.17 18.74 27.36
C GLY A 325 4.67 18.81 27.62
N SER A 326 4.27 18.91 28.89
CA SER A 326 2.86 19.04 29.26
C SER A 326 2.26 20.32 28.68
N TYR A 327 0.94 20.34 28.43
CA TYR A 327 0.21 21.54 28.02
C TYR A 327 0.28 22.63 29.11
N ASP A 328 0.33 22.23 30.39
CA ASP A 328 0.50 23.17 31.50
C ASP A 328 1.91 23.80 31.58
N ASP A 329 2.87 23.29 30.80
CA ASP A 329 4.26 23.78 30.74
C ASP A 329 4.50 24.73 29.55
N GLU A 330 3.45 25.12 28.81
CA GLU A 330 3.58 25.97 27.62
C GLU A 330 3.81 27.45 27.97
N THR A 331 3.51 27.85 29.21
CA THR A 331 3.59 29.25 29.68
C THR A 331 4.92 29.95 29.35
N PRO A 332 6.11 29.35 29.62
CA PRO A 332 7.39 30.00 29.29
C PRO A 332 7.60 30.18 27.78
N THR A 333 7.07 29.26 26.96
CA THR A 333 7.19 29.34 25.50
C THR A 333 6.28 30.45 24.96
N LEU A 334 5.06 30.57 25.47
CA LEU A 334 4.12 31.62 25.10
C LEU A 334 4.60 33.00 25.55
N ASP A 335 5.15 33.12 26.76
CA ASP A 335 5.77 34.35 27.24
C ASP A 335 6.92 34.80 26.33
N ARG A 336 7.82 33.87 25.96
CA ARG A 336 8.90 34.14 24.99
C ARG A 336 8.38 34.56 23.62
N LEU A 337 7.25 34.02 23.19
CA LEU A 337 6.62 34.40 21.92
C LEU A 337 6.07 35.83 22.00
N HIS A 338 5.17 36.08 22.94
CA HIS A 338 4.35 37.30 22.97
C HIS A 338 5.07 38.51 23.55
N ASN A 339 5.91 38.34 24.57
CA ASN A 339 6.55 39.45 25.28
C ASN A 339 7.98 39.75 24.80
N HIS A 340 8.57 38.88 23.97
CA HIS A 340 9.93 39.05 23.46
C HIS A 340 9.99 38.94 21.94
N TYR A 341 9.66 37.78 21.37
CA TYR A 341 9.86 37.56 19.93
C TYR A 341 9.00 38.47 19.05
N LEU A 342 7.70 38.64 19.34
CA LEU A 342 6.84 39.49 18.52
C LEU A 342 7.28 40.97 18.56
N PRO A 343 7.47 41.62 19.73
CA PRO A 343 7.96 43.00 19.79
C PRO A 343 9.33 43.20 19.13
N ASP A 344 10.28 42.30 19.37
CA ASP A 344 11.65 42.40 18.83
C ASP A 344 11.69 42.32 17.29
N ASN A 345 10.65 41.76 16.67
CA ASN A 345 10.52 41.61 15.23
C ASN A 345 9.47 42.56 14.61
N GLY A 346 8.94 43.52 15.37
CA GLY A 346 7.94 44.48 14.88
C GLY A 346 6.59 43.85 14.50
N LEU A 347 6.21 42.78 15.22
CA LEU A 347 4.98 42.02 15.00
C LEU A 347 4.00 42.20 16.16
N THR A 348 2.71 42.08 15.87
CA THR A 348 1.63 42.03 16.85
C THR A 348 0.60 40.95 16.49
N PHE A 349 -0.37 40.72 17.37
CA PHE A 349 -1.41 39.70 17.23
C PHE A 349 -2.30 39.96 15.99
N ASN A 350 -2.67 38.87 15.31
CA ASN A 350 -3.60 38.90 14.17
C ASN A 350 -4.68 37.80 14.25
N GLY A 351 -5.12 37.46 15.46
CA GLY A 351 -6.20 36.48 15.67
C GLY A 351 -5.93 35.52 16.82
N ASP A 352 -6.71 34.45 16.84
CA ASP A 352 -6.74 33.42 17.87
C ASP A 352 -5.40 32.68 18.00
N HIS A 353 -5.09 32.20 19.20
CA HIS A 353 -3.94 31.31 19.40
C HIS A 353 -4.25 29.93 18.85
N HIS A 354 -3.35 29.34 18.07
CA HIS A 354 -3.58 28.07 17.40
C HIS A 354 -2.63 26.99 17.92
N GLU A 355 -3.19 25.92 18.48
CA GLU A 355 -2.48 24.73 18.93
C GLU A 355 -2.74 23.52 18.02
N ILE A 356 -1.70 22.76 17.68
CA ILE A 356 -1.80 21.52 16.88
C ILE A 356 -1.27 20.35 17.68
N TYR A 357 -2.13 19.41 18.07
CA TYR A 357 -1.81 18.28 18.94
C TYR A 357 -1.29 17.09 18.13
N LEU A 358 0.03 16.96 18.02
CA LEU A 358 0.67 15.88 17.25
C LEU A 358 0.70 14.54 18.00
N SER A 359 0.49 14.57 19.32
CA SER A 359 0.51 13.39 20.20
C SER A 359 -0.87 13.13 20.80
N ASP A 360 -1.23 11.85 20.95
CA ASP A 360 -2.43 11.47 21.69
C ASP A 360 -2.10 11.48 23.19
N ALA A 361 -2.69 12.43 23.91
CA ALA A 361 -2.49 12.62 25.35
C ALA A 361 -2.88 11.40 26.20
N ARG A 362 -3.75 10.53 25.70
CA ARG A 362 -4.17 9.31 26.40
C ARG A 362 -3.12 8.20 26.31
N ARG A 363 -2.19 8.30 25.36
CA ARG A 363 -1.22 7.26 25.01
C ARG A 363 0.23 7.69 25.22
N THR A 364 0.46 8.98 25.41
CA THR A 364 1.79 9.58 25.44
C THR A 364 2.01 10.21 26.82
N ALA A 365 3.14 9.88 27.45
CA ALA A 365 3.49 10.49 28.73
C ALA A 365 3.62 12.03 28.59
N PRO A 366 3.19 12.83 29.58
CA PRO A 366 3.18 14.30 29.48
C PRO A 366 4.51 14.92 29.00
N ALA A 367 5.65 14.44 29.52
CA ALA A 367 6.97 14.93 29.13
C ALA A 367 7.39 14.64 27.67
N LYS A 368 6.59 13.86 26.93
CA LYS A 368 6.84 13.49 25.52
C LYS A 368 5.75 14.00 24.57
N LEU A 369 4.74 14.72 25.08
CA LEU A 369 3.71 15.32 24.24
C LEU A 369 4.36 16.33 23.31
N LYS A 370 3.81 16.42 22.10
CA LYS A 370 4.26 17.32 21.05
C LYS A 370 3.07 18.17 20.60
N THR A 371 3.19 19.47 20.81
CA THR A 371 2.19 20.47 20.41
C THR A 371 2.89 21.51 19.55
N ILE A 372 2.33 21.86 18.40
CA ILE A 372 2.79 23.07 17.70
C ILE A 372 1.99 24.23 18.25
N LEU A 373 2.70 25.24 18.74
CA LEU A 373 2.12 26.51 19.15
C LEU A 373 2.28 27.48 17.98
N ARG A 374 1.18 28.04 17.50
CA ARG A 374 1.15 28.96 16.38
C ARG A 374 0.34 30.22 16.74
N GLN A 375 0.88 31.36 16.36
CA GLN A 375 0.24 32.66 16.53
C GLN A 375 0.16 33.37 15.18
N PRO A 376 -1.04 33.68 14.66
CA PRO A 376 -1.22 34.62 13.56
C PRO A 376 -0.68 36.01 13.94
N VAL A 377 0.07 36.63 13.02
CA VAL A 377 0.74 37.91 13.25
C VAL A 377 0.52 38.90 12.12
N LYS A 378 0.69 40.18 12.42
CA LYS A 378 0.74 41.29 11.46
C LYS A 378 1.81 42.31 11.89
N PRO A 379 2.27 43.20 10.99
CA PRO A 379 3.12 44.32 11.39
C PRO A 379 2.48 45.15 12.51
N ALA A 380 3.29 45.54 13.49
CA ALA A 380 2.87 46.30 14.68
C ALA A 380 2.39 47.72 14.38
#